data_AF-A0A7S3JDH9-F1
#
_entry.id   AF-A0A7S3JDH9-F1
#
_cell.length_a   1.000
_cell.length_b   1.000
_cell.length_c   1.000
_cell.angle_alpha   90.00
_cell.angle_beta   90.00
_cell.angle_gamma   90.00
#
_symmetry.space_group_name_H-M   'P 1'
#
loop_
_entity.id
_entity.type
_entity.pdbx_description
1 polymer ?
#
loop_
_entity_poly.entity_id
_entity_poly.type
_entity_poly.pdbx_seq_one_letter_code
_entity_poly.pdbx_strand_id
1 'polypeptide(L)'
;VALVAKNMIMICTNELKPLCSTKESAKIKCGSFDSESGFIYSTNSHIKYLLFTDKMQYTVEHLNNSGIFKSIDNPVYVCGFVNKHLFFISREGKVVREELNTSEYDLKVALKR
;
A
#
# COMPACT_ATOMS: atom_id res chain seq x y z
N VAL A 1 -9.33 -2.45 8.04
CA VAL A 1 -9.31 -3.75 7.31
C VAL A 1 -9.07 -3.48 5.83
N ALA A 2 -8.33 -4.34 5.13
CA ALA A 2 -8.14 -4.25 3.67
C ALA A 2 -8.87 -5.42 2.98
N LEU A 3 -9.72 -5.11 2.01
CA LEU A 3 -10.36 -6.06 1.12
C LEU A 3 -9.61 -6.05 -0.21
N VAL A 4 -9.03 -7.20 -0.58
CA VAL A 4 -8.23 -7.32 -1.80
C VAL A 4 -8.96 -8.24 -2.79
N ALA A 5 -9.32 -7.68 -3.94
CA ALA A 5 -9.81 -8.40 -5.10
C ALA A 5 -8.69 -8.53 -6.15
N LYS A 6 -8.97 -9.21 -7.26
CA LYS A 6 -8.00 -9.48 -8.35
C LYS A 6 -7.12 -8.27 -8.72
N ASN A 7 -7.76 -7.11 -8.88
CA ASN A 7 -7.18 -5.87 -9.38
C ASN A 7 -7.65 -4.64 -8.56
N MET A 8 -8.20 -4.84 -7.36
CA MET A 8 -8.74 -3.73 -6.57
C MET A 8 -8.42 -3.95 -5.09
N ILE A 9 -8.04 -2.88 -4.41
CA ILE A 9 -7.91 -2.85 -2.96
C ILE A 9 -8.93 -1.85 -2.44
N MET A 10 -9.65 -2.22 -1.40
CA MET A 10 -10.55 -1.33 -0.67
C MET A 10 -10.15 -1.34 0.81
N ILE A 11 -9.90 -0.18 1.38
CA ILE A 11 -9.67 -0.03 2.81
C ILE A 11 -11.01 0.30 3.45
N CYS A 12 -11.33 -0.43 4.51
CA CYS A 12 -12.54 -0.26 5.29
C CYS A 12 -12.24 -0.11 6.78
N THR A 13 -13.16 0.50 7.51
CA THR A 13 -13.17 0.48 8.98
C THR A 13 -13.38 -0.94 9.52
N ASN A 14 -13.27 -1.10 10.84
CA ASN A 14 -13.64 -2.34 11.54
C ASN A 14 -15.13 -2.70 11.35
N GLU A 15 -16.01 -1.73 11.14
CA GLU A 15 -17.42 -1.91 10.79
C GLU A 15 -17.64 -2.18 9.28
N LEU A 16 -16.58 -2.43 8.51
CA LEU A 16 -16.61 -2.64 7.06
C LEU A 16 -17.14 -1.44 6.25
N LYS A 17 -17.13 -0.22 6.81
CA LYS A 17 -17.45 1.00 6.05
C LYS A 17 -16.28 1.35 5.14
N PRO A 18 -16.49 1.57 3.82
CA PRO A 18 -15.41 1.87 2.89
C PRO A 18 -14.83 3.26 3.14
N LEU A 19 -13.50 3.35 3.22
CA LEU A 19 -12.73 4.60 3.39
C LEU A 19 -12.15 5.06 2.05
N CYS A 20 -11.44 4.16 1.37
CA CYS A 20 -10.89 4.43 0.04
C CYS A 20 -10.75 3.14 -0.75
N SER A 21 -10.60 3.28 -2.07
CA SER A 21 -10.29 2.15 -2.93
C SER A 21 -9.37 2.56 -4.07
N THR A 22 -8.58 1.61 -4.54
CA THR A 22 -7.71 1.80 -5.70
C THR A 22 -7.84 0.61 -6.65
N LYS A 23 -7.82 0.90 -7.95
CA LYS A 23 -7.90 -0.10 -9.01
C LYS A 23 -6.57 -0.15 -9.74
N GLU A 24 -6.02 -1.34 -9.83
CA GLU A 24 -4.74 -1.63 -10.46
C GLU A 24 -4.96 -2.29 -11.82
N SER A 25 -4.08 -1.98 -12.77
CA SER A 25 -4.04 -2.68 -14.07
C SER A 25 -3.47 -4.10 -13.92
N ALA A 26 -2.52 -4.27 -13.00
CA ALA A 26 -1.90 -5.55 -12.67
C ALA A 26 -2.57 -6.24 -11.48
N LYS A 27 -2.37 -7.56 -11.38
CA LYS A 27 -2.81 -8.34 -10.22
C LYS A 27 -2.04 -7.92 -8.97
N ILE A 28 -2.77 -7.71 -7.89
CA ILE A 28 -2.19 -7.49 -6.56
C ILE A 28 -1.72 -8.84 -6.01
N LYS A 29 -0.57 -8.84 -5.31
CA LYS A 29 0.05 -10.05 -4.77
C LYS A 29 -0.17 -10.16 -3.27
N CYS A 30 0.27 -9.16 -2.54
CA CYS A 30 0.09 -9.07 -1.10
C CYS A 30 0.21 -7.61 -0.67
N GLY A 31 -0.18 -7.33 0.56
CA GLY A 31 0.01 -6.02 1.17
C GLY A 31 -0.04 -6.09 2.68
N SER A 32 0.49 -5.06 3.31
CA SER A 32 0.57 -4.92 4.76
C SER A 32 0.30 -3.47 5.16
N PHE A 33 -0.26 -3.30 6.36
CA PHE A 33 -0.49 -1.99 6.94
C PHE A 33 0.80 -1.43 7.53
N ASP A 34 1.01 -0.14 7.33
CA ASP A 34 1.94 0.66 8.12
C ASP A 34 1.30 1.04 9.46
N SER A 35 2.13 1.42 10.43
CA SER A 35 1.69 1.88 11.76
C SER A 35 0.93 3.19 11.74
N GLU A 36 1.12 4.05 10.72
CA GLU A 36 0.51 5.37 10.67
C GLU A 36 -0.83 5.39 9.94
N SER A 37 -0.82 5.32 8.61
CA SER A 37 -2.02 5.54 7.79
C SER A 37 -1.90 5.05 6.34
N GLY A 38 -0.97 4.11 6.11
CA GLY A 38 -0.67 3.56 4.78
C GLY A 38 -0.91 2.07 4.66
N PHE A 39 -1.29 1.65 3.47
CA PHE A 39 -1.33 0.26 3.05
C PHE A 39 -0.31 0.05 1.93
N ILE A 40 0.75 -0.70 2.20
CA ILE A 40 1.81 -1.00 1.25
C ILE A 40 1.49 -2.31 0.59
N TYR A 41 1.56 -2.38 -0.72
CA TYR A 41 1.24 -3.59 -1.47
C TYR A 41 2.13 -3.76 -2.69
N SER A 42 2.22 -5.00 -3.16
CA SER A 42 2.95 -5.34 -4.37
C SER A 42 2.01 -5.77 -5.48
N THR A 43 2.39 -5.40 -6.70
CA THR A 43 1.81 -5.88 -7.95
C THR A 43 2.83 -6.76 -8.67
N ASN A 44 2.59 -7.11 -9.93
CA ASN A 44 3.60 -7.81 -10.74
C ASN A 44 4.88 -6.99 -10.98
N SER A 45 4.77 -5.66 -11.02
CA SER A 45 5.85 -4.79 -11.50
C SER A 45 6.19 -3.64 -10.56
N HIS A 46 5.40 -3.42 -9.51
CA HIS A 46 5.62 -2.30 -8.60
C HIS A 46 5.29 -2.66 -7.16
N ILE A 47 6.07 -2.09 -6.24
CA ILE A 47 5.71 -1.88 -4.84
C ILE A 47 5.08 -0.50 -4.74
N LYS A 48 3.86 -0.45 -4.21
CA LYS A 48 3.02 0.73 -4.15
C LYS A 48 2.51 0.95 -2.74
N TYR A 49 2.01 2.15 -2.49
CA TYR A 49 1.30 2.47 -1.26
C TYR A 49 -0.06 3.07 -1.58
N LEU A 50 -0.97 2.96 -0.60
CA LEU A 50 -2.27 3.61 -0.58
C LEU A 50 -2.46 4.25 0.79
N LEU A 51 -2.60 5.57 0.83
CA LEU A 51 -2.89 6.31 2.04
C LEU A 51 -4.41 6.35 2.30
N PHE A 52 -4.78 6.26 3.56
CA PHE A 52 -6.14 6.41 4.05
C PHE A 52 -6.15 7.23 5.34
N THR A 53 -7.27 7.83 5.70
CA THR A 53 -7.44 8.49 7.01
C THR A 53 -8.84 8.22 7.49
N ASP A 54 -9.05 8.22 8.81
CA ASP A 54 -10.37 7.99 9.40
C ASP A 54 -11.38 9.08 9.00
N LYS A 55 -10.89 10.26 8.62
CA LYS A 55 -11.71 11.38 8.11
C LYS A 55 -12.07 11.25 6.62
N MET A 56 -11.49 10.28 5.90
CA MET A 56 -11.76 10.09 4.46
C MET A 56 -13.08 9.35 4.28
N GLN A 57 -14.16 10.12 4.36
CA GLN A 57 -15.51 9.67 4.07
C GLN A 57 -16.01 10.45 2.84
N TYR A 58 -16.04 9.79 1.68
CA TYR A 58 -16.69 10.28 0.45
C TYR A 58 -16.28 11.69 -0.08
N THR A 59 -15.05 12.18 0.16
CA THR A 59 -14.58 13.45 -0.43
C THR A 59 -13.86 13.25 -1.77
N VAL A 60 -14.09 14.12 -2.76
CA VAL A 60 -13.61 14.02 -4.16
C VAL A 60 -12.06 14.02 -4.32
N GLU A 61 -11.30 14.25 -3.25
CA GLU A 61 -9.83 14.34 -3.25
C GLU A 61 -9.08 12.98 -3.31
N HIS A 62 -9.78 11.86 -3.51
CA HIS A 62 -9.20 10.51 -3.45
C HIS A 62 -8.16 10.16 -4.54
N LEU A 63 -8.02 10.98 -5.58
CA LEU A 63 -7.27 10.60 -6.78
C LEU A 63 -5.75 10.53 -6.58
N ASN A 64 -5.18 11.15 -5.53
CA ASN A 64 -3.72 11.28 -5.37
C ASN A 64 -3.15 10.59 -4.11
N ASN A 65 -3.91 9.65 -3.56
CA ASN A 65 -3.58 8.98 -2.29
C ASN A 65 -2.69 7.75 -2.45
N SER A 66 -2.46 7.33 -3.69
CA SER A 66 -1.54 6.24 -4.00
C SER A 66 -0.25 6.77 -4.60
N GLY A 67 0.77 5.91 -4.60
CA GLY A 67 2.04 6.17 -5.24
C GLY A 67 2.86 4.90 -5.38
N ILE A 68 4.03 5.04 -5.98
CA ILE A 68 4.95 3.94 -6.27
C ILE A 68 6.20 4.16 -5.44
N PHE A 69 6.56 3.19 -4.61
CA PHE A 69 7.86 3.22 -3.94
C PHE A 69 8.98 2.76 -4.87
N LYS A 70 8.73 1.67 -5.60
CA LYS A 70 9.77 1.02 -6.40
C LYS A 70 9.17 0.17 -7.51
N SER A 71 9.83 0.14 -8.67
CA SER A 71 9.58 -0.84 -9.72
C SER A 71 10.40 -2.10 -9.49
N ILE A 72 9.80 -3.26 -9.74
CA ILE A 72 10.39 -4.58 -9.51
C ILE A 72 10.28 -5.43 -10.78
N ASP A 73 11.32 -6.19 -11.10
CA ASP A 73 11.31 -7.10 -12.25
C ASP A 73 10.53 -8.38 -11.98
N ASN A 74 10.52 -8.81 -10.71
CA ASN A 74 9.83 -10.01 -10.26
C ASN A 74 8.85 -9.67 -9.13
N PRO A 75 7.66 -10.28 -9.12
CA PRO A 75 6.69 -10.07 -8.04
C PRO A 75 7.25 -10.53 -6.71
N VAL A 76 7.05 -9.70 -5.68
CA VAL A 76 7.37 -10.00 -4.29
C VAL A 76 6.11 -10.04 -3.45
N TYR A 77 6.14 -10.71 -2.30
CA TYR A 77 5.00 -10.80 -1.39
C TYR A 77 5.29 -9.98 -0.13
N VAL A 78 4.70 -8.79 -0.05
CA VAL A 78 4.86 -7.89 1.10
C VAL A 78 4.31 -8.55 2.37
N CYS A 79 5.13 -8.60 3.42
CA CYS A 79 4.79 -9.14 4.73
C CYS A 79 4.64 -8.04 5.78
N GLY A 80 5.43 -6.96 5.67
CA GLY A 80 5.42 -5.88 6.64
C GLY A 80 6.16 -4.65 6.15
N PHE A 81 5.87 -3.51 6.77
CA PHE A 81 6.57 -2.26 6.55
C PHE A 81 6.73 -1.56 7.90
N VAL A 82 7.97 -1.32 8.31
CA VAL A 82 8.30 -0.71 9.61
C VAL A 82 9.55 0.15 9.46
N ASN A 83 9.53 1.39 9.96
CA ASN A 83 10.67 2.30 9.95
C ASN A 83 11.34 2.39 8.56
N LYS A 84 10.55 2.60 7.50
CA LYS A 84 11.00 2.68 6.09
C LYS A 84 11.58 1.39 5.50
N HIS A 85 11.58 0.30 6.25
CA HIS A 85 11.98 -1.00 5.76
C HIS A 85 10.78 -1.83 5.35
N LEU A 86 10.82 -2.32 4.12
CA LEU A 86 9.92 -3.33 3.61
C LEU A 86 10.45 -4.73 3.93
N PHE A 87 9.57 -5.56 4.46
CA PHE A 87 9.79 -6.99 4.64
C PHE A 87 8.93 -7.73 3.63
N PHE A 88 9.56 -8.56 2.80
CA PHE A 88 8.84 -9.34 1.79
C PHE A 88 9.45 -10.72 1.57
N ILE A 89 8.66 -11.61 1.00
CA ILE A 89 9.12 -12.91 0.51
C ILE A 89 9.35 -12.78 -1.00
N SER A 90 10.56 -13.12 -1.44
CA SER A 90 10.91 -13.15 -2.86
C SER A 90 10.24 -14.34 -3.57
N ARG A 91 10.30 -14.37 -4.90
CA ARG A 91 9.72 -15.48 -5.67
C ARG A 91 10.40 -16.82 -5.37
N GLU A 92 11.63 -16.79 -4.91
CA GLU A 92 12.44 -17.94 -4.50
C GLU A 92 12.14 -18.38 -3.06
N GLY A 93 11.18 -17.75 -2.38
CA GLY A 93 10.81 -18.08 -1.00
C GLY A 93 11.76 -17.50 0.06
N LYS A 94 12.64 -16.55 -0.29
CA LYS A 94 13.55 -15.92 0.66
C LYS A 94 12.90 -14.72 1.33
N VAL A 95 13.07 -14.60 2.64
CA VAL A 95 12.66 -13.40 3.39
C VAL A 95 13.73 -12.33 3.20
N VAL A 96 13.32 -11.16 2.72
CA VAL A 96 14.20 -10.02 2.42
C VAL A 96 13.72 -8.81 3.21
N ARG A 97 14.67 -8.06 3.76
CA ARG A 97 14.48 -6.72 4.30
C ARG A 97 15.15 -5.73 3.36
N GLU A 98 14.39 -4.75 2.88
CA GLU A 98 14.89 -3.70 2.00
C GLU A 98 14.47 -2.33 2.53
N GLU A 99 15.37 -1.35 2.52
CA GLU A 99 15.02 0.05 2.81
C GLU A 99 14.43 0.71 1.56
N LEU A 100 13.29 1.38 1.70
CA LEU A 100 12.65 2.10 0.62
C LEU A 100 12.86 3.60 0.74
N ASN A 101 12.90 4.29 -0.40
CA ASN A 101 12.80 5.74 -0.40
C ASN A 101 11.35 6.15 -0.14
N THR A 102 11.09 6.69 1.06
CA THR A 102 9.74 7.08 1.50
C THR A 102 9.45 8.56 1.36
N SER A 103 10.29 9.34 0.68
CA SER A 103 10.19 10.82 0.69
C SER A 103 8.82 11.33 0.22
N GLU A 104 8.26 10.75 -0.85
CA GLU A 104 6.92 11.10 -1.33
C GLU A 104 5.82 10.69 -0.34
N TYR A 105 5.95 9.49 0.23
CA TYR A 105 5.00 8.95 1.21
C TYR A 105 4.95 9.82 2.47
N ASP A 106 6.11 10.10 3.06
CA ASP A 106 6.24 10.92 4.28
C ASP A 106 5.66 12.32 4.04
N LEU A 107 5.93 12.92 2.89
CA LEU A 107 5.39 14.23 2.51
C LEU A 107 3.86 14.19 2.39
N LYS A 108 3.29 13.18 1.72
CA LYS A 108 1.83 13.05 1.60
C LYS A 108 1.15 12.75 2.93
N VAL A 109 1.79 11.99 3.81
CA VAL A 109 1.29 11.76 5.17
C VAL A 109 1.29 13.08 5.95
N ALA A 110 2.37 13.86 5.89
CA ALA A 110 2.47 15.15 6.57
C ALA A 110 1.40 16.16 6.10
N LEU A 111 1.07 16.17 4.81
CA LEU A 111 0.00 17.03 4.26
C LEU A 111 -1.41 16.65 4.73
N LYS A 112 -1.61 15.40 5.15
CA LYS A 112 -2.90 14.85 5.56
C LYS A 112 -3.11 14.80 7.06
N ARG A 113 -2.08 15.20 7.82
CA ARG A 113 -2.10 15.31 9.27
C ARG A 113 -2.70 16.65 9.68
#